data_AF-H2M8U2-F1
#
_entry.id   AF-H2M8U2-F1
#
_cell.length_a   1.000
_cell.length_b   1.000
_cell.length_c   1.000
_cell.angle_alpha   90.00
_cell.angle_beta   90.00
_cell.angle_gamma   90.00
#
_symmetry.space_group_name_H-M   'P 1'
#
loop_
_entity.id
_entity.type
_entity.pdbx_description
1 polymer ?
#
loop_
_entity_poly.entity_id
_entity_poly.type
_entity_poly.pdbx_seq_one_letter_code
_entity_poly.pdbx_strand_id
1 'polypeptide(L)'
;MEKQPTLKEKLSIFSSRTAGRPARCLAADSMAGCGLSKAGFMEKVQQSNEACQRGDFQAAVRLYSEALQADPQNCILFSNRSAAFLKLGEHQAALDDAERACELNPKWPKLGITSSSPPEDD
;
A
#
# COMPACT_ATOMS: atom_id res chain seq x y z
N MET A 1 -18.49 44.83 -32.96
CA MET A 1 -18.59 43.67 -33.86
C MET A 1 -18.19 42.42 -33.08
N GLU A 2 -18.85 41.27 -33.06
CA GLU A 2 -20.21 40.83 -33.37
C GLU A 2 -20.37 39.49 -32.62
N LYS A 3 -21.48 39.35 -31.87
CA LYS A 3 -22.41 38.20 -31.85
C LYS A 3 -21.85 36.78 -31.55
N GLN A 4 -22.02 36.33 -30.29
CA GLN A 4 -22.97 35.29 -29.79
C GLN A 4 -23.20 33.96 -30.59
N PRO A 5 -23.95 32.97 -30.05
CA PRO A 5 -23.53 31.67 -29.48
C PRO A 5 -24.01 30.50 -30.38
N THR A 6 -24.06 29.24 -29.92
CA THR A 6 -25.20 28.31 -30.21
C THR A 6 -25.07 26.95 -29.50
N LEU A 7 -25.92 26.76 -28.50
CA LEU A 7 -26.48 25.46 -28.12
C LEU A 7 -27.29 24.89 -29.29
N LYS A 8 -27.08 23.61 -29.62
CA LYS A 8 -28.06 22.69 -30.23
C LYS A 8 -27.53 21.27 -29.99
N GLU A 9 -28.03 20.61 -28.96
CA GLU A 9 -29.13 19.65 -29.08
C GLU A 9 -28.81 18.48 -30.02
N LYS A 10 -28.47 17.33 -29.44
CA LYS A 10 -29.08 16.05 -29.84
C LYS A 10 -29.34 15.21 -28.59
N LEU A 11 -30.41 15.61 -27.92
CA LEU A 11 -31.21 14.80 -27.04
C LEU A 11 -31.76 13.62 -27.86
N SER A 12 -31.14 12.44 -27.80
CA SER A 12 -31.77 11.19 -28.23
C SER A 12 -32.42 10.55 -27.01
N ILE A 13 -33.64 11.01 -26.77
CA ILE A 13 -34.65 10.30 -26.00
C ILE A 13 -35.17 9.15 -26.88
N PHE A 14 -35.48 8.04 -26.22
CA PHE A 14 -36.33 6.94 -26.68
C PHE A 14 -35.65 5.68 -27.22
N SER A 15 -35.40 4.74 -26.31
CA SER A 15 -35.89 3.35 -26.33
C SER A 15 -35.02 2.52 -25.40
N SER A 16 -35.46 1.64 -24.53
CA SER A 16 -36.75 1.32 -23.94
C SER A 16 -36.41 0.30 -22.85
N ARG A 17 -37.10 0.39 -21.71
CA ARG A 17 -37.14 -0.56 -20.58
C ARG A 17 -36.83 -2.00 -20.98
N THR A 18 -35.99 -2.69 -20.20
CA THR A 18 -36.39 -3.94 -19.52
C THR A 18 -35.34 -4.39 -18.49
N ALA A 19 -35.84 -4.52 -17.26
CA ALA A 19 -35.59 -5.60 -16.28
C ALA A 19 -34.15 -6.03 -15.94
N GLY A 20 -33.82 -5.90 -14.65
CA GLY A 20 -32.81 -6.77 -14.03
C GLY A 20 -31.97 -6.13 -12.95
N ARG A 21 -32.56 -5.69 -11.83
CA ARG A 21 -31.81 -5.65 -10.57
C ARG A 21 -31.47 -7.09 -10.20
N PRO A 22 -30.20 -7.35 -9.86
CA PRO A 22 -30.00 -7.82 -8.51
C PRO A 22 -29.08 -6.83 -7.79
N ALA A 23 -29.61 -6.25 -6.72
CA ALA A 23 -28.77 -5.89 -5.60
C ALA A 23 -28.13 -7.20 -5.12
N ARG A 24 -26.84 -7.37 -5.38
CA ARG A 24 -26.03 -8.36 -4.68
C ARG A 24 -24.98 -7.60 -3.89
N CYS A 25 -25.43 -7.03 -2.78
CA CYS A 25 -24.60 -6.95 -1.59
C CYS A 25 -24.41 -8.40 -1.12
N LEU A 26 -23.24 -8.96 -1.37
CA LEU A 26 -22.62 -10.05 -0.61
C LEU A 26 -21.18 -9.56 -0.47
N ALA A 27 -20.78 -8.88 0.60
CA ALA A 27 -20.62 -9.41 1.95
C ALA A 27 -19.97 -10.80 1.92
N ALA A 28 -18.70 -10.81 2.31
CA ALA A 28 -17.90 -11.95 2.71
C ALA A 28 -17.61 -13.00 1.62
N ASP A 29 -16.59 -12.75 0.81
CA ASP A 29 -15.71 -13.86 0.47
C ASP A 29 -14.86 -14.21 1.70
N SER A 30 -15.37 -15.23 2.38
CA SER A 30 -14.69 -16.26 3.13
C SER A 30 -13.17 -16.13 3.23
N MET A 31 -12.70 -16.21 4.47
CA MET A 31 -11.37 -16.69 4.81
C MET A 31 -10.97 -17.88 3.93
N ALA A 32 -10.10 -17.63 2.96
CA ALA A 32 -9.34 -18.65 2.27
C ALA A 32 -7.88 -18.25 2.45
N GLY A 33 -7.18 -19.01 3.29
CA GLY A 33 -5.73 -18.92 3.40
C GLY A 33 -5.14 -19.05 1.99
N CYS A 34 -4.64 -17.94 1.46
CA CYS A 34 -4.00 -17.94 0.17
C CYS A 34 -2.64 -17.33 0.41
N GLY A 35 -1.62 -18.20 0.49
CA GLY A 35 -0.27 -17.75 0.17
C GLY A 35 -0.38 -17.08 -1.20
N LEU A 36 -0.25 -15.76 -1.23
CA LEU A 36 -0.29 -14.99 -2.45
C LEU A 36 0.78 -15.57 -3.37
N SER A 37 0.36 -16.07 -4.53
CA SER A 37 1.28 -16.53 -5.56
C SER A 37 2.33 -15.46 -5.81
N LYS A 38 3.56 -15.85 -6.12
CA LYS A 38 4.68 -14.92 -6.38
C LYS A 38 4.33 -13.77 -7.35
N ALA A 39 3.38 -14.00 -8.27
CA ALA A 39 2.79 -13.00 -9.15
C ALA A 39 1.96 -11.92 -8.41
N GLY A 40 1.06 -12.32 -7.50
CA GLY A 40 0.24 -11.38 -6.72
C GLY A 40 1.08 -10.56 -5.74
N PHE A 41 2.16 -11.12 -5.20
CA PHE A 41 3.17 -10.35 -4.45
C PHE A 41 3.79 -9.25 -5.34
N MET A 42 4.33 -9.61 -6.50
CA MET A 42 4.98 -8.65 -7.39
C MET A 42 4.03 -7.56 -7.87
N GLU A 43 2.76 -7.90 -8.13
CA GLU A 43 1.73 -6.93 -8.48
C GLU A 43 1.52 -5.89 -7.39
N LYS A 44 1.38 -6.32 -6.12
CA LYS A 44 1.21 -5.38 -5.00
C LYS A 44 2.43 -4.49 -4.80
N VAL A 45 3.63 -5.04 -4.95
CA VAL A 45 4.87 -4.24 -4.90
C VAL A 45 4.89 -3.20 -6.01
N GLN A 46 4.53 -3.57 -7.24
CA GLN A 46 4.44 -2.65 -8.36
C GLN A 46 3.42 -1.52 -8.10
N GLN A 47 2.21 -1.86 -7.66
CA GLN A 47 1.17 -0.89 -7.33
C GLN A 47 1.58 0.04 -6.19
N SER A 48 2.29 -0.46 -5.18
CA SER A 48 2.78 0.35 -4.07
C SER A 48 3.82 1.37 -4.52
N ASN A 49 4.74 0.99 -5.42
CA ASN A 49 5.73 1.89 -5.99
C ASN A 49 5.07 2.97 -6.85
N GLU A 50 4.04 2.62 -7.60
CA GLU A 50 3.25 3.61 -8.36
C GLU A 50 2.50 4.57 -7.44
N ALA A 51 1.91 4.07 -6.34
CA ALA A 51 1.27 4.93 -5.35
C ALA A 51 2.27 5.90 -4.71
N CYS A 52 3.49 5.45 -4.37
CA CYS A 52 4.57 6.32 -3.92
C CYS A 52 4.93 7.39 -4.96
N GLN A 53 4.99 7.04 -6.25
CA GLN A 53 5.27 7.99 -7.33
C GLN A 53 4.14 9.01 -7.52
N ARG A 54 2.88 8.62 -7.27
CA ARG A 54 1.73 9.52 -7.28
C ARG A 54 1.65 10.44 -6.05
N GLY A 55 2.45 10.16 -5.01
CA GLY A 55 2.38 10.85 -3.71
C GLY A 55 1.31 10.29 -2.77
N ASP A 56 0.66 9.19 -3.13
CA ASP A 56 -0.37 8.53 -2.33
C ASP A 56 0.28 7.58 -1.30
N PHE A 57 1.01 8.14 -0.34
CA PHE A 57 1.78 7.35 0.63
C PHE A 57 0.90 6.49 1.53
N GLN A 58 -0.32 6.93 1.89
CA GLN A 58 -1.26 6.11 2.66
C GLN A 58 -1.70 4.85 1.89
N ALA A 59 -1.92 4.95 0.58
CA ALA A 59 -2.25 3.81 -0.25
C ALA A 59 -1.05 2.86 -0.39
N ALA A 60 0.15 3.43 -0.58
CA ALA A 60 1.38 2.66 -0.65
C ALA A 60 1.64 1.83 0.62
N VAL A 61 1.47 2.42 1.81
CA VAL A 61 1.62 1.72 3.10
C VAL A 61 0.70 0.51 3.21
N ARG A 62 -0.56 0.64 2.78
CA ARG A 62 -1.52 -0.49 2.79
C ARG A 62 -1.07 -1.60 1.84
N LEU A 63 -0.69 -1.25 0.62
CA LEU A 63 -0.20 -2.21 -0.38
C LEU A 63 1.09 -2.90 0.06
N TYR A 64 2.04 -2.18 0.67
CA TYR A 64 3.23 -2.77 1.28
C TYR A 64 2.89 -3.74 2.41
N SER A 65 1.90 -3.41 3.24
CA SER A 65 1.46 -4.28 4.32
C SER A 65 0.85 -5.58 3.79
N GLU A 66 0.08 -5.51 2.70
CA GLU A 66 -0.44 -6.67 2.02
C GLU A 66 0.65 -7.51 1.32
N ALA A 67 1.68 -6.86 0.76
CA ALA A 67 2.84 -7.55 0.20
C ALA A 67 3.68 -8.23 1.29
N LEU A 68 3.81 -7.61 2.47
CA LEU A 68 4.47 -8.17 3.65
C LEU A 68 3.70 -9.36 4.25
N GLN A 69 2.37 -9.43 4.10
CA GLN A 69 1.62 -10.63 4.47
C GLN A 69 1.99 -11.84 3.59
N ALA A 70 2.40 -11.60 2.34
CA ALA A 70 2.84 -12.65 1.43
C ALA A 70 4.31 -13.04 1.66
N ASP A 71 5.17 -12.05 1.91
CA ASP A 71 6.60 -12.25 2.21
C ASP A 71 7.02 -11.42 3.43
N PRO A 72 6.82 -11.95 4.65
CA PRO A 72 7.14 -11.23 5.88
C PRO A 72 8.65 -11.15 6.15
N GLN A 73 9.48 -11.82 5.36
CA GLN A 73 10.94 -11.81 5.52
C GLN A 73 11.62 -10.78 4.61
N ASN A 74 10.84 -9.97 3.91
CA ASN A 74 11.36 -9.02 2.94
C ASN A 74 11.74 -7.66 3.58
N CYS A 75 13.02 -7.51 3.94
CA CYS A 75 13.55 -6.26 4.50
C CYS A 75 13.37 -5.04 3.58
N ILE A 76 13.34 -5.24 2.25
CA ILE A 76 13.16 -4.15 1.28
C ILE A 76 11.75 -3.55 1.40
N LEU A 77 10.73 -4.36 1.63
CA LEU A 77 9.37 -3.86 1.80
C LEU A 77 9.19 -3.07 3.09
N PHE A 78 9.80 -3.51 4.19
CA PHE A 78 9.83 -2.73 5.43
C PHE A 78 10.52 -1.38 5.23
N SER A 79 11.65 -1.35 4.53
CA SER A 79 12.37 -0.10 4.21
C SER A 79 11.56 0.85 3.29
N ASN A 80 10.86 0.31 2.30
CA ASN A 80 10.01 1.13 1.43
C ASN A 80 8.76 1.65 2.17
N ARG A 81 8.19 0.84 3.06
CA ARG A 81 7.05 1.24 3.90
C ARG A 81 7.46 2.30 4.92
N SER A 82 8.63 2.19 5.54
CA SER A 82 9.17 3.23 6.43
C SER A 82 9.41 4.54 5.69
N ALA A 83 9.94 4.50 4.47
CA ALA A 83 10.06 5.69 3.63
C ALA A 83 8.70 6.36 3.36
N ALA A 84 7.65 5.57 3.09
CA ALA A 84 6.30 6.10 2.93
C ALA A 84 5.75 6.72 4.23
N PHE A 85 6.01 6.12 5.39
CA PHE A 85 5.65 6.70 6.69
C PHE A 85 6.37 8.02 6.97
N LEU A 86 7.66 8.14 6.63
CA LEU A 86 8.39 9.40 6.75
C LEU A 86 7.74 10.52 5.92
N LYS A 87 7.20 10.19 4.74
CA LYS A 87 6.47 11.16 3.90
C LYS A 87 5.11 11.56 4.47
N LEU A 88 4.51 10.69 5.29
CA LEU A 88 3.27 10.99 6.03
C LEU A 88 3.53 11.76 7.33
N GLY A 89 4.79 11.88 7.77
CA GLY A 89 5.14 12.46 9.07
C GLY A 89 5.06 11.47 10.24
N GLU A 90 4.87 10.18 9.95
CA GLU A 90 4.77 9.11 10.94
C GLU A 90 6.16 8.56 11.29
N HIS A 91 6.98 9.39 11.93
CA HIS A 91 8.38 9.07 12.22
C HIS A 91 8.57 7.86 13.13
N GLN A 92 7.67 7.65 14.10
CA GLN A 92 7.72 6.51 15.03
C GLN A 92 7.47 5.20 14.30
N ALA A 93 6.39 5.13 13.50
CA ALA A 93 6.09 3.94 12.70
C ALA A 93 7.18 3.64 11.66
N ALA A 94 7.81 4.68 11.09
CA ALA A 94 8.93 4.51 10.19
C ALA A 94 10.16 3.91 10.89
N LEU A 95 10.45 4.33 12.13
CA LEU A 95 11.56 3.80 12.92
C LEU A 95 11.35 2.30 13.22
N ASP A 96 10.17 1.93 13.71
CA ASP A 96 9.82 0.53 14.00
C ASP A 96 10.02 -0.39 12.77
N ASP A 97 9.59 0.08 11.59
CA ASP A 97 9.75 -0.68 10.35
C ASP A 97 11.22 -0.76 9.90
N ALA A 98 11.98 0.32 10.07
CA ALA A 98 13.41 0.32 9.77
C ALA A 98 14.19 -0.62 10.70
N GLU A 99 13.82 -0.68 11.97
CA GLU A 99 14.39 -1.61 12.95
C GLU A 99 14.11 -3.06 12.55
N ARG A 100 12.86 -3.40 12.22
CA ARG A 100 12.51 -4.74 11.70
C ARG A 100 13.25 -5.08 10.42
N ALA A 101 13.40 -4.13 9.50
CA ALA A 101 14.17 -4.36 8.27
C ALA A 101 15.63 -4.71 8.57
N CYS A 102 16.23 -4.05 9.57
CA CYS A 102 17.60 -4.31 10.03
C CYS A 102 17.71 -5.64 10.76
N GLU A 103 16.70 -6.05 11.53
CA GLU A 103 16.66 -7.37 12.18
C GLU A 103 16.61 -8.51 11.15
N LEU A 104 15.84 -8.34 10.08
CA LEU A 104 15.68 -9.34 9.03
C LEU A 104 16.90 -9.47 8.11
N ASN A 105 17.68 -8.39 7.94
CA ASN A 105 18.89 -8.41 7.12
C ASN A 105 20.15 -8.18 7.97
N PRO A 106 20.80 -9.27 8.45
CA PRO A 106 22.03 -9.16 9.23
C PRO A 106 23.22 -8.62 8.42
N LYS A 107 23.06 -8.46 7.10
CA LYS A 107 24.08 -7.88 6.21
C LYS A 107 24.07 -6.36 6.21
N TRP A 108 23.01 -5.71 6.69
CA TRP A 108 23.07 -4.30 7.03
C TRP A 108 23.82 -4.21 8.36
N PRO A 109 25.03 -3.62 8.39
CA PRO A 109 25.78 -3.53 9.63
C PRO A 109 24.94 -2.76 10.62
N LYS A 110 24.38 -3.51 11.57
CA LYS A 110 23.70 -3.04 12.77
C LYS A 110 24.58 -1.95 13.35
N LEU A 111 24.09 -0.71 13.36
CA LEU A 111 24.60 0.29 14.28
C LEU A 111 24.51 -0.37 15.66
N GLY A 112 25.67 -0.59 16.27
CA GLY A 112 25.84 -1.40 17.47
C GLY A 112 25.16 -0.76 18.68
N ILE A 113 23.84 -0.84 18.74
CA ILE A 113 23.12 -0.82 20.01
C ILE A 113 23.21 -2.23 20.57
N THR A 114 24.36 -2.43 21.21
CA THR A 114 24.65 -3.36 22.29
C THR A 114 23.38 -3.81 23.02
N SER A 115 22.86 -4.97 22.65
CA SER A 115 22.04 -5.81 23.53
C SER A 115 22.92 -6.49 24.60
N SER A 116 23.87 -5.74 25.15
CA SER A 116 24.85 -6.19 26.14
C SER A 116 24.99 -5.06 27.16
N SER A 117 24.11 -5.12 28.15
CA SER A 117 24.30 -4.74 29.56
C SER A 117 24.96 -3.38 29.88
N PRO A 118 24.27 -2.44 30.58
CA PRO A 118 24.98 -1.39 31.30
C PRO A 118 25.92 -2.01 32.37
N PRO A 119 27.05 -1.36 32.71
CA PRO A 119 28.00 -1.82 33.71
C PRO A 119 27.37 -1.66 35.10
N GLU A 120 27.25 -2.74 35.86
CA GLU A 120 27.03 -2.66 37.30
C GLU A 120 28.41 -2.72 37.98
N ASP A 121 28.86 -1.56 38.45
CA ASP A 121 29.98 -1.36 39.37
C ASP A 121 29.75 -2.16 40.68
N ASP A 122 30.67 -3.08 41.03
CA ASP A 122 30.94 -3.53 42.41
C ASP A 122 32.45 -3.77 42.60
#